data_AF-A0A967T177-F1
#
_entry.id   AF-A0A967T177-F1
#
_cell.length_a   1.000
_cell.length_b   1.000
_cell.length_c   1.000
_cell.angle_alpha   90.00
_cell.angle_beta   90.00
_cell.angle_gamma   90.00
#
_symmetry.space_group_name_H-M   'P 1'
#
loop_
_entity.id
_entity.type
_entity.pdbx_description
1 polymer ?
#
loop_
_entity_poly.entity_id
_entity_poly.type
_entity_poly.pdbx_seq_one_letter_code
_entity_poly.pdbx_strand_id
1 'polypeptide(L)'
;LGVSRYDKFAWIYNELLGRPFTADVREQLGRDFSALVLEKVLSCPFVPGAEATLQALLPRVLLFVASGTPQDELDVIVERRGLRCYFKEVWGSPY
;
A
#
# COMPACT_ATOMS: atom_id res chain seq x y z
N LEU A 1 -12.87 7.80 2.09
CA LEU A 1 -12.49 6.63 1.26
C LEU A 1 -11.70 7.15 0.06
N GLY A 2 -10.52 6.58 -0.20
CA GLY A 2 -9.71 6.97 -1.36
C GLY A 2 -10.29 6.39 -2.66
N VAL A 3 -9.96 7.01 -3.79
CA VAL A 3 -10.31 6.49 -5.12
C VAL A 3 -9.43 5.28 -5.44
N SER A 4 -10.03 4.17 -5.90
CA SER A 4 -9.30 2.96 -6.27
C SER A 4 -8.26 3.24 -7.35
N ARG A 5 -7.11 2.57 -7.30
CA ARG A 5 -6.11 2.66 -8.38
C ARG A 5 -6.70 2.28 -9.74
N TYR A 6 -7.63 1.32 -9.76
CA TYR A 6 -8.29 0.90 -10.99
C TYR A 6 -9.22 1.98 -11.56
N ASP A 7 -9.89 2.76 -10.72
CA ASP A 7 -10.70 3.90 -11.16
C ASP A 7 -9.81 5.00 -11.75
N LYS A 8 -8.65 5.25 -11.12
CA LYS A 8 -7.64 6.18 -11.66
C LYS A 8 -7.10 5.69 -13.00
N PHE A 9 -6.80 4.40 -13.15
CA PHE A 9 -6.34 3.84 -14.42
C PHE A 9 -7.41 3.98 -15.51
N ALA A 10 -8.66 3.65 -15.20
CA ALA A 10 -9.78 3.78 -16.14
C ALA A 10 -9.95 5.23 -16.61
N TRP A 11 -9.93 6.18 -15.67
CA TRP A 11 -10.03 7.61 -15.99
C TRP A 11 -8.86 8.09 -16.84
N ILE A 12 -7.61 7.73 -16.50
CA ILE A 12 -6.43 8.10 -17.29
C ILE A 12 -6.53 7.53 -18.71
N TYR A 13 -6.93 6.26 -18.86
CA TYR A 13 -7.05 5.63 -20.18
C TYR A 13 -8.13 6.28 -21.02
N ASN A 14 -9.34 6.40 -20.47
CA ASN A 14 -10.49 6.87 -21.23
C ASN A 14 -10.43 8.39 -21.48
N GLU A 15 -10.13 9.19 -20.45
CA GLU A 15 -10.27 10.65 -20.52
C GLU A 15 -8.99 11.36 -20.96
N LEU A 16 -7.82 10.90 -20.49
CA LEU A 16 -6.55 11.58 -20.79
C LEU A 16 -5.89 11.00 -22.05
N LEU A 17 -5.91 9.68 -22.22
CA LEU A 17 -5.23 9.01 -23.32
C LEU A 17 -6.15 8.71 -24.52
N GLY A 18 -7.47 8.77 -24.34
CA GLY A 18 -8.45 8.41 -25.37
C GLY A 18 -8.34 6.94 -25.82
N ARG A 19 -7.93 6.04 -24.92
CA ARG A 19 -7.70 4.61 -25.18
C ARG A 19 -8.67 3.73 -24.38
N PRO A 20 -9.09 2.58 -24.91
CA PRO A 20 -9.96 1.67 -24.17
C PRO A 20 -9.25 1.08 -22.94
N PHE A 21 -9.92 1.12 -21.79
CA PHE A 21 -9.48 0.42 -20.58
C PHE A 21 -10.04 -1.01 -20.52
N THR A 22 -9.35 -1.96 -21.16
CA THR A 22 -9.77 -3.37 -21.22
C THR A 22 -9.39 -4.14 -19.95
N ALA A 23 -9.92 -5.35 -19.80
CA ALA A 23 -9.56 -6.25 -18.70
C ALA A 23 -8.06 -6.59 -18.69
N ASP A 24 -7.47 -6.90 -19.85
CA ASP A 24 -6.03 -7.20 -19.97
C ASP A 24 -5.17 -6.00 -19.54
N VAL A 25 -5.55 -4.79 -19.98
CA VAL A 25 -4.87 -3.54 -19.58
C VAL A 25 -5.00 -3.32 -18.08
N ARG A 26 -6.19 -3.54 -17.51
CA ARG A 26 -6.44 -3.42 -16.07
C ARG A 26 -5.53 -4.35 -15.27
N GLU A 27 -5.44 -5.61 -15.67
CA GLU A 27 -4.60 -6.60 -15.00
C GLU A 27 -3.11 -6.27 -15.15
N GLN A 28 -2.67 -5.91 -16.36
CA GLN A 28 -1.27 -5.58 -16.61
C GLN A 28 -0.81 -4.37 -15.79
N LEU A 29 -1.58 -3.28 -15.81
CA LEU A 29 -1.27 -2.09 -14.99
C LEU A 29 -1.35 -2.38 -13.50
N GLY A 30 -2.29 -3.22 -13.07
CA GLY A 30 -2.38 -3.67 -11.69
C GLY A 30 -1.08 -4.34 -11.24
N ARG A 31 -0.63 -5.35 -12.00
CA ARG A 31 0.63 -6.07 -11.71
C ARG A 31 1.84 -5.15 -11.71
N ASP A 32 2.00 -4.33 -12.76
CA ASP A 32 3.16 -3.46 -12.92
C ASP A 32 3.22 -2.40 -11.81
N PHE A 33 2.07 -1.79 -11.49
CA PHE A 33 1.97 -0.81 -10.42
C PHE A 33 2.31 -1.43 -9.06
N SER A 34 1.74 -2.59 -8.74
CA SER A 34 2.02 -3.28 -7.47
C SER A 34 3.50 -3.63 -7.33
N ALA A 35 4.14 -4.15 -8.39
CA ALA A 35 5.56 -4.47 -8.38
C ALA A 35 6.43 -3.22 -8.15
N LEU A 36 6.15 -2.14 -8.89
CA LEU A 36 6.88 -0.87 -8.77
C LEU A 36 6.72 -0.26 -7.37
N VAL A 37 5.50 -0.19 -6.85
CA VAL A 37 5.23 0.41 -5.54
C VAL A 37 5.85 -0.41 -4.43
N LEU A 38 5.74 -1.75 -4.47
CA LEU A 38 6.31 -2.62 -3.45
C LEU A 38 7.82 -2.40 -3.35
N GLU A 39 8.55 -2.42 -4.47
CA GLU A 39 9.99 -2.16 -4.49
C GLU A 39 10.33 -0.80 -3.87
N LYS A 40 9.62 0.26 -4.29
CA LYS A 40 9.87 1.62 -3.79
C LYS A 40 9.58 1.76 -2.30
N VAL A 41 8.49 1.18 -1.80
CA VAL A 41 8.13 1.22 -0.38
C VAL A 41 9.12 0.46 0.48
N LEU A 42 9.63 -0.68 -0.01
CA LEU A 42 10.64 -1.45 0.72
C LEU A 42 11.99 -0.74 0.79
N SER A 43 12.35 0.02 -0.24
CA SER A 43 13.62 0.75 -0.32
C SER A 43 13.60 2.14 0.30
N CYS A 44 12.42 2.71 0.59
CA CYS A 44 12.32 4.09 1.05
C CYS A 44 12.77 4.23 2.52
N PRO A 45 13.43 5.35 2.87
CA PRO A 45 13.75 5.63 4.26
C PRO A 45 12.46 5.85 5.07
N PHE A 46 12.51 5.52 6.36
CA PHE A 46 11.46 5.95 7.27
C PHE A 46 11.38 7.48 7.32
N VAL A 47 10.16 7.99 7.52
CA VAL A 47 9.97 9.38 7.90
C VAL A 47 10.75 9.62 9.21
N PRO A 48 11.57 10.68 9.32
CA PRO A 48 12.34 10.95 10.53
C PRO A 48 11.46 10.91 11.78
N GLY A 49 11.87 10.11 12.77
CA GLY A 49 11.14 9.92 14.02
C GLY A 49 10.07 8.83 14.02
N ALA A 50 9.65 8.29 12.86
CA ALA A 50 8.56 7.30 12.80
C ALA A 50 8.85 6.04 13.65
N GLU A 51 10.04 5.46 13.51
CA GLU A 51 10.41 4.26 14.26
C GLU A 51 10.56 4.56 15.77
N ALA A 52 11.17 5.69 16.13
CA ALA A 52 11.28 6.11 17.53
C ALA A 52 9.89 6.33 18.17
N THR A 53 8.94 6.88 17.42
CA THR A 53 7.55 7.03 17.86
C THR A 53 6.88 5.67 18.09
N LEU A 54 7.05 4.72 17.17
CA LEU A 54 6.50 3.36 17.33
C LEU A 54 7.07 2.68 18.58
N GLN A 55 8.39 2.75 18.79
CA GLN A 55 9.06 2.19 19.98
C GLN A 55 8.57 2.83 21.29
N ALA A 56 8.39 4.16 21.31
CA ALA A 56 7.93 4.87 22.50
C ALA A 56 6.46 4.58 22.85
N LEU A 57 5.62 4.30 21.84
CA LEU A 57 4.20 4.01 21.99
C LEU A 57 3.90 2.53 22.27
N LEU A 58 4.73 1.62 21.77
CA LEU A 58 4.55 0.17 21.91
C LEU A 58 4.23 -0.30 23.35
N PRO A 59 4.90 0.17 24.42
CA PRO A 59 4.57 -0.25 25.78
C PRO A 59 3.37 0.50 26.40
N ARG A 60 2.81 1.51 25.72
CA ARG A 60 1.78 2.41 26.26
C ARG A 60 0.40 2.14 25.70
N VAL A 61 0.32 1.76 24.43
CA VAL A 61 -0.95 1.58 23.71
C VAL A 61 -0.83 0.45 22.69
N LEU A 62 -1.96 -0.13 22.31
CA LEU A 62 -2.03 -1.02 21.16
C LEU A 62 -1.92 -0.20 19.87
N LEU A 63 -1.03 -0.63 18.98
CA LEU A 63 -0.82 0.00 17.69
C LEU A 63 -1.45 -0.85 16.59
N PHE A 64 -2.08 -0.20 15.62
CA PHE A 64 -2.74 -0.82 14.49
C PHE A 64 -2.39 -0.07 13.20
N VAL A 65 -2.44 -0.78 12.07
CA VAL A 65 -2.36 -0.17 10.74
C VAL A 65 -3.67 -0.38 10.00
N ALA A 66 -4.21 0.70 9.41
CA ALA A 66 -5.32 0.64 8.45
C ALA A 66 -4.85 1.31 7.15
N SER A 67 -4.76 0.54 6.07
CA SER A 67 -4.18 0.98 4.80
C SER A 67 -5.13 0.70 3.63
N GLY A 68 -5.12 1.59 2.64
CA GLY A 68 -5.78 1.36 1.35
C GLY A 68 -5.00 0.40 0.44
N THR A 69 -3.85 -0.11 0.90
CA THR A 69 -3.03 -1.09 0.18
C THR A 69 -3.69 -2.48 0.31
N PRO A 70 -3.71 -3.30 -0.75
CA PRO A 70 -4.14 -4.70 -0.67
C PRO A 70 -3.54 -5.45 0.52
N GLN A 71 -4.35 -6.30 1.16
CA GLN A 71 -3.96 -6.99 2.39
C GLN A 71 -2.67 -7.80 2.20
N ASP A 72 -2.59 -8.55 1.11
CA ASP A 72 -1.44 -9.34 0.72
C ASP A 72 -0.18 -8.48 0.48
N GLU A 73 -0.31 -7.36 -0.24
CA GLU A 73 0.78 -6.40 -0.44
C GLU A 73 1.24 -5.78 0.89
N LEU A 74 0.30 -5.44 1.77
CA LEU A 74 0.55 -4.81 3.06
C LEU A 74 1.27 -5.75 4.03
N ASP A 75 0.85 -7.02 4.10
CA ASP A 75 1.49 -8.03 4.94
C ASP A 75 2.97 -8.21 4.53
N VAL A 76 3.24 -8.29 3.22
CA VAL A 76 4.63 -8.37 2.72
C VAL A 76 5.45 -7.14 3.10
N ILE A 77 4.88 -5.94 3.02
CA ILE A 77 5.56 -4.69 3.40
C ILE A 77 5.90 -4.71 4.89
N VAL A 78 4.93 -5.04 5.75
CA VAL A 78 5.11 -5.02 7.20
C VAL A 78 6.15 -6.03 7.64
N GLU A 79 6.15 -7.24 7.08
CA GLU A 79 7.14 -8.26 7.39
C GLU A 79 8.54 -7.86 6.91
N ARG A 80 8.68 -7.51 5.63
CA ARG A 80 10.01 -7.21 5.04
C ARG A 80 10.66 -5.95 5.60
N ARG A 81 9.87 -5.03 6.15
CA ARG A 81 10.38 -3.84 6.82
C ARG A 81 10.57 -4.01 8.33
N GLY A 82 10.35 -5.21 8.86
CA GLY A 82 10.50 -5.49 10.30
C GLY A 82 9.50 -4.73 11.17
N LEU A 83 8.34 -4.37 10.61
CA LEU A 83 7.33 -3.56 11.28
C LEU A 83 6.31 -4.39 12.05
N ARG A 84 6.22 -5.70 11.78
CA ARG A 84 5.19 -6.58 12.37
C ARG A 84 5.17 -6.53 13.89
N CYS A 85 6.34 -6.45 14.50
CA CYS A 85 6.51 -6.46 15.96
C CYS A 85 5.88 -5.24 16.65
N TYR A 86 5.65 -4.13 15.95
CA TYR A 86 5.05 -2.93 16.52
C TYR A 86 3.53 -3.00 16.61
N PHE A 87 2.88 -3.73 15.71
CA PHE A 87 1.44 -3.66 15.52
C PHE A 87 0.71 -4.91 16.02
N LYS A 88 -0.38 -4.70 16.76
CA LYS A 88 -1.30 -5.77 17.17
C LYS A 88 -1.91 -6.41 15.92
N GLU A 89 -2.49 -5.60 15.04
CA GLU A 89 -3.06 -6.03 13.77
C GLU A 89 -2.82 -4.98 12.67
N VAL A 90 -2.93 -5.44 11.43
CA VAL A 90 -2.67 -4.68 10.21
C VAL A 90 -3.77 -5.04 9.21
N TRP A 91 -4.49 -4.04 8.73
CA TRP A 91 -5.67 -4.19 7.87
C TRP A 91 -5.50 -3.38 6.58
N GLY A 92 -5.50 -4.09 5.45
CA GLY A 92 -5.45 -3.59 4.08
C GLY A 92 -6.84 -3.50 3.43
N SER A 93 -6.88 -3.29 2.10
CA SER A 93 -8.12 -3.09 1.34
C SER A 93 -8.26 -4.02 0.12
N PRO A 94 -9.46 -4.56 -0.18
CA PRO A 94 -10.59 -4.68 0.72
C PRO A 94 -10.23 -5.64 1.87
N TYR A 95 -10.89 -5.44 3.01
CA TYR A 95 -10.94 -6.43 4.07
C TYR A 95 -12.33 -7.04 4.12
#